data_AF-A0A924N9N3-F1
#
_entry.id   AF-A0A924N9N3-F1
#
_cell.length_a   1.000
_cell.length_b   1.000
_cell.length_c   1.000
_cell.angle_alpha   90.00
_cell.angle_beta   90.00
_cell.angle_gamma   90.00
#
_symmetry.space_group_name_H-M   'P 1'
#
loop_
_entity.id
_entity.type
_entity.pdbx_description
1 polymer ?
#
loop_
_entity_poly.entity_id
_entity_poly.type
_entity_poly.pdbx_seq_one_letter_code
_entity_poly.pdbx_strand_id
1 'polypeptide(L)'
;MNDFIHRRGIVALAIGAALLTGACGKDAKGTAGGTSDSAAPKPTNSSTGTGKTIVVTLTSHATGNSFSPSENVASMGDTVRFTIGVGVHNVSF
;
A
#
# COMPACT_ATOMS: atom_id res chain seq x y z
N MET A 1 49.48 -23.86 40.06
CA MET A 1 48.22 -24.14 39.35
C MET A 1 48.51 -25.16 38.28
N ASN A 2 48.23 -26.41 38.65
CA ASN A 2 47.78 -27.50 37.81
C ASN A 2 48.51 -27.71 36.47
N ASP A 3 49.57 -28.50 36.56
CA ASP A 3 49.91 -29.48 35.54
C ASP A 3 48.67 -30.21 35.00
N PHE A 4 48.87 -30.86 33.85
CA PHE A 4 48.24 -32.17 33.62
C PHE A 4 46.86 -32.21 32.93
N ILE A 5 46.60 -31.39 31.92
CA ILE A 5 45.42 -31.58 31.03
C ILE A 5 45.82 -31.50 29.56
N HIS A 6 46.86 -32.24 29.14
CA HIS A 6 47.27 -32.28 27.73
C HIS A 6 47.51 -33.68 27.15
N ARG A 7 47.35 -34.75 27.92
CA ARG A 7 47.68 -36.08 27.42
C ARG A 7 46.81 -37.13 28.09
N ARG A 8 45.65 -37.45 27.50
CA ARG A 8 45.10 -38.82 27.40
C ARG A 8 43.66 -38.84 26.86
N GLY A 9 43.50 -39.54 25.74
CA GLY A 9 42.22 -39.96 25.14
C GLY A 9 41.71 -38.96 24.11
N ILE A 10 42.13 -38.95 22.85
CA ILE A 10 42.20 -40.05 21.87
C ILE A 10 40.95 -40.96 21.92
N VAL A 11 40.17 -40.86 20.83
CA VAL A 11 39.14 -41.79 20.31
C VAL A 11 37.70 -41.60 20.79
N ALA A 12 36.91 -40.86 19.99
CA ALA A 12 35.54 -41.18 19.53
C ALA A 12 35.03 -39.98 18.69
N LEU A 13 35.37 -39.83 17.41
CA LEU A 13 34.75 -40.47 16.24
C LEU A 13 33.20 -40.40 16.22
N ALA A 14 32.65 -39.37 15.57
CA ALA A 14 31.36 -39.36 14.87
C ALA A 14 31.26 -38.02 14.09
N ILE A 15 31.62 -37.93 12.80
CA ILE A 15 30.83 -38.28 11.60
C ILE A 15 29.58 -37.38 11.43
N GLY A 16 29.51 -36.68 10.27
CA GLY A 16 28.25 -36.23 9.69
C GLY A 16 28.23 -34.77 9.22
N ALA A 17 28.84 -34.46 8.08
CA ALA A 17 28.12 -34.15 6.83
C ALA A 17 27.45 -32.76 6.84
N ALA A 18 28.06 -31.70 6.31
CA ALA A 18 28.22 -31.43 4.87
C ALA A 18 26.91 -31.50 4.07
N LEU A 19 25.87 -30.73 4.43
CA LEU A 19 24.64 -30.59 3.64
C LEU A 19 23.96 -29.22 3.82
N LEU A 20 24.50 -28.15 3.22
CA LEU A 20 23.72 -26.91 3.01
C LEU A 20 24.02 -26.25 1.64
N THR A 21 24.35 -27.04 0.61
CA THR A 21 24.27 -26.58 -0.78
C THR A 21 23.14 -27.32 -1.49
N GLY A 22 22.12 -26.58 -1.93
CA GLY A 22 21.10 -27.06 -2.86
C GLY A 22 19.66 -26.91 -2.39
N ALA A 23 19.01 -25.83 -2.82
CA ALA A 23 17.59 -25.85 -3.18
C ALA A 23 17.24 -24.59 -4.00
N CYS A 24 17.74 -24.54 -5.23
CA CYS A 24 17.06 -23.79 -6.28
C CYS A 24 15.90 -24.67 -6.77
N GLY A 25 14.70 -24.10 -6.81
CA GLY A 25 13.53 -24.65 -7.50
C GLY A 25 12.52 -25.37 -6.62
N LYS A 26 11.39 -24.73 -6.34
CA LYS A 26 10.09 -25.04 -6.97
C LYS A 26 9.01 -24.06 -6.50
N ASP A 27 8.19 -23.67 -7.45
CA ASP A 27 7.12 -22.68 -7.44
C ASP A 27 6.22 -22.71 -6.19
N ALA A 28 6.19 -21.59 -5.48
CA ALA A 28 5.05 -21.19 -4.68
C ALA A 28 4.46 -19.92 -5.31
N LYS A 29 3.33 -20.13 -5.98
CA LYS A 29 2.39 -19.15 -6.52
C LYS A 29 2.05 -18.10 -5.45
N GLY A 30 2.83 -17.03 -5.41
CA GLY A 30 2.43 -15.75 -4.84
C GLY A 30 2.16 -14.82 -5.99
N THR A 31 0.89 -14.50 -6.23
CA THR A 31 0.50 -13.37 -7.08
C THR A 31 1.18 -12.14 -6.52
N ALA A 32 2.36 -11.79 -7.04
CA ALA A 32 2.91 -10.46 -6.91
C ALA A 32 1.92 -9.56 -7.66
N GLY A 33 0.99 -9.01 -6.89
CA GLY A 33 0.08 -7.98 -7.38
C GLY A 33 0.94 -6.96 -8.07
N GLY A 34 0.75 -6.83 -9.38
CA GLY A 34 1.36 -5.76 -10.13
C GLY A 34 1.03 -4.47 -9.39
N THR A 35 2.06 -3.76 -8.95
CA THR A 35 1.95 -2.33 -8.72
C THR A 35 1.62 -1.76 -10.09
N SER A 36 0.33 -1.76 -10.41
CA SER A 36 -0.19 -0.93 -11.46
C SER A 36 -0.04 0.48 -10.89
N ASP A 37 1.05 1.15 -11.25
CA ASP A 37 1.18 2.60 -11.18
C ASP A 37 0.16 3.21 -12.16
N SER A 38 -1.12 2.95 -11.90
CA SER A 38 -2.21 3.66 -12.53
C SER A 38 -2.28 5.00 -11.82
N ALA A 39 -1.41 5.92 -12.24
CA ALA A 39 -1.50 7.31 -11.86
C ALA A 39 -2.95 7.76 -12.00
N ALA A 40 -3.56 8.21 -10.89
CA ALA A 40 -4.92 8.71 -10.92
C ALA A 40 -5.00 9.82 -11.99
N PRO A 41 -6.01 9.81 -12.87
CA PRO A 41 -6.11 10.78 -13.93
C PRO A 41 -6.08 12.20 -13.34
N LYS A 42 -5.22 13.05 -13.91
CA LYS A 42 -5.07 14.44 -13.48
C LYS A 42 -6.44 15.13 -13.63
N PRO A 43 -6.92 15.86 -12.60
CA PRO A 43 -8.17 16.59 -12.70
C PRO A 43 -8.12 17.55 -13.90
N THR A 44 -9.07 17.38 -14.83
CA THR A 44 -9.24 18.27 -15.98
C THR A 44 -9.98 19.52 -15.54
N ASN A 45 -9.48 20.71 -15.89
CA ASN A 45 -10.18 21.96 -15.61
C ASN A 45 -11.53 22.02 -16.33
N SER A 46 -12.51 22.61 -15.63
CA SER A 46 -13.96 22.48 -15.80
C SER A 46 -14.51 22.78 -17.19
N SER A 47 -15.50 21.97 -17.58
CA SER A 47 -16.59 22.37 -18.48
C SER A 47 -17.15 23.74 -18.09
N THR A 48 -17.36 24.62 -19.07
CA THR A 48 -18.17 25.83 -18.91
C THR A 48 -19.64 25.43 -18.95
N GLY A 49 -20.11 24.75 -17.89
CA GLY A 49 -21.54 24.55 -17.69
C GLY A 49 -22.23 25.91 -17.63
N THR A 50 -23.42 26.03 -18.25
CA THR A 50 -24.24 27.25 -18.17
C THR A 50 -24.97 27.37 -16.83
N GLY A 51 -24.99 26.29 -16.03
CA GLY A 51 -25.56 26.25 -14.68
C GLY A 51 -24.59 26.69 -13.59
N LYS A 52 -24.98 26.50 -12.33
CA LYS A 52 -24.18 26.93 -11.17
C LYS A 52 -23.06 25.93 -10.87
N THR A 53 -21.99 26.42 -10.22
CA THR A 53 -20.98 25.54 -9.63
C THR A 53 -21.37 25.17 -8.20
N ILE A 54 -21.54 23.88 -7.93
CA ILE A 54 -21.76 23.31 -6.60
C ILE A 54 -20.42 22.82 -6.08
N VAL A 55 -19.94 23.35 -4.95
CA VAL A 55 -18.65 22.94 -4.37
C VAL A 55 -18.89 21.93 -3.26
N VAL A 56 -18.28 20.76 -3.39
CA VAL A 56 -18.25 19.72 -2.36
C VAL A 56 -16.83 19.61 -1.83
N THR A 57 -16.64 19.82 -0.53
CA THR A 57 -15.34 19.73 0.13
C THR A 57 -15.15 18.36 0.75
N LEU A 58 -14.00 17.73 0.49
CA LEU A 58 -13.63 16.42 1.01
C LEU A 58 -12.60 16.61 2.11
N THR A 59 -12.91 16.16 3.32
CA THR A 59 -12.04 16.38 4.49
C THR A 59 -11.79 15.08 5.24
N SER A 60 -10.53 14.82 5.54
CA SER A 60 -10.12 13.80 6.50
C SER A 60 -9.96 14.43 7.88
N HIS A 61 -10.59 13.82 8.88
CA HIS A 61 -10.49 14.16 10.30
C HIS A 61 -10.00 12.95 11.10
N ALA A 62 -9.64 13.17 12.36
CA ALA A 62 -9.24 12.08 13.27
C ALA A 62 -10.32 11.01 13.45
N THR A 63 -11.59 11.38 13.29
CA THR A 63 -12.76 10.51 13.46
C THR A 63 -13.25 9.88 12.16
N GLY A 64 -12.68 10.23 10.99
CA GLY A 64 -13.07 9.68 9.70
C GLY A 64 -13.02 10.69 8.55
N ASN A 65 -13.53 10.28 7.39
CA ASN A 65 -13.61 11.09 6.18
C ASN A 65 -15.03 11.60 5.96
N SER A 66 -15.17 12.85 5.49
CA SER A 66 -16.47 13.48 5.24
C SER A 66 -16.49 14.28 3.94
N PHE A 67 -17.70 14.41 3.40
CA PHE A 67 -18.04 15.30 2.29
C PHE A 67 -18.93 16.42 2.83
N SER A 68 -18.67 17.67 2.43
CA SER A 68 -19.48 18.81 2.83
C SER A 68 -19.85 19.70 1.64
N PRO A 69 -21.14 19.90 1.35
CA PRO A 69 -22.29 19.25 2.01
C PRO A 69 -22.38 17.75 1.66
N SER A 70 -23.02 16.96 2.54
CA SER A 70 -23.19 15.51 2.35
C SER A 70 -24.23 15.14 1.29
N GLU A 71 -25.15 16.05 1.00
CA GLU A 71 -26.18 15.92 -0.02
C GLU A 71 -26.23 17.19 -0.87
N ASN A 72 -26.50 17.02 -2.17
CA ASN A 72 -26.60 18.11 -3.13
C ASN A 72 -27.70 17.82 -4.14
N VAL A 73 -28.39 18.87 -4.59
CA VAL A 73 -29.31 18.80 -5.72
C VAL A 73 -28.67 19.55 -6.89
N ALA A 74 -28.41 18.83 -7.98
CA ALA A 74 -27.87 19.38 -9.22
C ALA A 74 -28.91 19.32 -10.34
N SER A 75 -28.93 20.36 -11.16
CA SER A 75 -29.74 20.41 -12.39
C SER A 75 -28.86 20.15 -13.62
N MET A 76 -29.48 19.83 -14.76
CA MET A 76 -28.73 19.74 -16.01
C MET A 76 -28.02 21.07 -16.32
N GLY A 77 -26.74 20.97 -16.68
CA GLY A 77 -25.88 22.13 -16.95
C GLY A 77 -25.14 22.68 -15.73
N ASP A 78 -25.46 22.25 -14.51
CA ASP A 78 -24.66 22.55 -13.32
C ASP A 78 -23.30 21.83 -13.36
N THR A 79 -22.32 22.40 -12.68
CA THR A 79 -21.01 21.80 -12.49
C THR A 79 -20.82 21.44 -11.03
N VAL A 80 -20.51 20.18 -10.71
CA VAL A 80 -20.12 19.77 -9.36
C VAL A 80 -18.60 19.77 -9.25
N ARG A 81 -18.06 20.62 -8.38
CA ARG A 81 -16.64 20.76 -8.11
C ARG A 81 -16.29 20.10 -6.78
N PHE A 82 -15.50 19.04 -6.85
CA PHE A 82 -14.95 18.36 -5.69
C PHE A 82 -13.61 18.99 -5.31
N THR A 83 -13.51 19.52 -4.10
CA THR A 83 -12.31 20.19 -3.59
C THR A 83 -11.75 19.38 -2.42
N ILE A 84 -10.50 18.92 -2.54
CA ILE A 84 -9.81 18.28 -1.41
C ILE A 84 -9.41 19.37 -0.41
N GLY A 85 -10.00 19.33 0.78
CA GLY A 85 -9.62 20.19 1.89
C GLY A 85 -8.40 19.65 2.63
N VAL A 86 -8.50 18.42 3.15
CA VAL A 86 -7.42 17.72 3.88
C VAL A 86 -7.49 16.23 3.58
N GLY A 87 -6.32 15.60 3.42
CA GLY A 87 -6.19 14.15 3.20
C GLY A 87 -6.13 13.77 1.72
N VAL A 88 -6.26 12.47 1.44
CA VAL A 88 -6.34 11.92 0.08
C VAL A 88 -7.72 11.33 -0.11
N HIS A 89 -8.40 11.76 -1.16
CA HIS A 89 -9.77 11.35 -1.46
C HIS A 89 -9.93 11.05 -2.94
N ASN A 90 -10.91 10.22 -3.25
CA ASN A 90 -11.37 9.92 -4.59
C ASN A 90 -12.89 10.17 -4.69
N VAL A 91 -13.37 10.31 -5.92
CA VAL A 91 -14.79 10.42 -6.25
C VAL A 91 -15.10 9.31 -7.25
N SER A 92 -16.19 8.59 -7.02
CA SER A 92 -16.73 7.57 -7.92
C SER A 92 -18.19 7.89 -8.18
N PHE A 93 -18.63 7.73 -9.43
CA PHE A 93 -20.00 7.91 -9.87
C PHE A 93 -20.59 6.58 -10.31
#